data_AF-A0A3D0RQT8-F1
#
_entry.id   AF-A0A3D0RQT8-F1
#
_cell.length_a   1.000
_cell.length_b   1.000
_cell.length_c   1.000
_cell.angle_alpha   90.00
_cell.angle_beta   90.00
_cell.angle_gamma   90.00
#
_symmetry.space_group_name_H-M   'P 1'
#
loop_
_entity.id
_entity.type
_entity.pdbx_description
1 polymer ?
#
loop_
_entity_poly.entity_id
_entity_poly.type
_entity_poly.pdbx_seq_one_letter_code
_entity_poly.pdbx_strand_id
1 'polypeptide(L)'
;MPRIVIILIITSLIISACGNSSVWGVAPTPTPESAIQQTPLVDPLAGSSDPIIFPTSTTPPQFETQSAYTPTPQIISFEITPTNTSALNDSAPFLYYAQSGDMLSAVASRFNVNEAEIISDADLTRTTLIDNGVLLVIPNRINEQTTPNIQIMPDAEIVYSPTALDFDVEEYVKSQNGYLSNYRDYLGSEGWIAGYDAIEKLAIENSINPRLLLAVLEFEARWVRGEPIDLLRTEFPMGFNDYRYKGLSVQMVWAINNMSIAYYGWRAGTLTHLEFPDGTKLRLDPRLNAGTVAIQYLFSKLHSQSQWAQIINPDSGFPAMYEEMFGDPWLRAKLIDPLFPAALNQPPLVFPFEPGVKWSFTGGPHNGWGQINPNIYGVSHSVYSAIDFAPAADKTGCIPTNTWVTAAAPGLVVRSEDGIVMVDLDGDGYEQTGWNLLYLHIATKDRVPVGTWLETNDRIGHASCEGGVSTGTHLHFARKYNGEWVTADGPIPFVLSGWRVVAGNAPYKGTLVRGDETITSDLQAQAWSNIIRE
;
A
#
# COMPACT_ATOMS: atom_id res chain seq x y z
N MET A 1 -12.64 -30.55 70.42
CA MET A 1 -11.30 -30.97 69.98
C MET A 1 -10.64 -29.94 69.05
N PRO A 2 -10.51 -28.64 69.42
CA PRO A 2 -10.07 -27.62 68.46
C PRO A 2 -8.55 -27.42 68.42
N ARG A 3 -7.78 -28.13 69.26
CA ARG A 3 -6.31 -28.02 69.31
C ARG A 3 -5.57 -29.01 68.39
N ILE A 4 -6.27 -29.95 67.76
CA ILE A 4 -5.67 -30.94 66.84
C ILE A 4 -5.75 -30.46 65.38
N VAL A 5 -6.74 -29.64 65.03
CA VAL A 5 -6.91 -29.10 63.66
C VAL A 5 -5.91 -27.98 63.36
N ILE A 6 -5.50 -27.20 64.37
CA ILE A 6 -4.51 -26.12 64.22
C ILE A 6 -3.08 -26.68 64.07
N ILE A 7 -2.79 -27.87 64.63
CA ILE A 7 -1.48 -28.53 64.49
C ILE A 7 -1.35 -29.19 63.11
N LEU A 8 -2.44 -29.64 62.48
CA LEU A 8 -2.41 -30.20 61.11
C LEU A 8 -2.27 -29.14 60.00
N ILE A 9 -2.66 -27.88 60.26
CA ILE A 9 -2.52 -26.78 59.28
C ILE A 9 -1.13 -26.11 59.38
N ILE A 10 -0.46 -26.18 60.53
CA ILE A 10 0.90 -25.63 60.70
C ILE A 10 1.98 -26.63 60.26
N THR A 11 1.68 -27.94 60.22
CA THR A 11 2.64 -28.97 59.77
C THR A 11 2.64 -29.21 58.26
N SER A 12 1.63 -28.71 57.51
CA SER A 12 1.60 -28.76 56.04
C SER A 12 2.27 -27.56 55.35
N LEU A 13 2.72 -26.56 56.13
CA LEU A 13 3.41 -25.35 55.63
C LEU A 13 4.93 -25.39 55.81
N ILE A 14 5.51 -26.51 56.25
CA ILE A 14 6.96 -26.65 56.54
C ILE A 14 7.65 -27.78 55.72
N ILE A 15 6.97 -28.40 54.73
CA ILE A 15 7.57 -29.47 53.87
C ILE A 15 7.47 -29.19 52.36
N SER A 16 7.51 -27.92 51.95
CA SER A 16 7.65 -27.56 50.52
C SER A 16 8.87 -26.67 50.23
N ALA A 17 9.78 -26.54 51.20
CA ALA A 17 11.15 -26.12 50.93
C ALA A 17 12.00 -27.37 50.65
N CYS A 18 12.67 -27.36 49.49
CA CYS A 18 13.62 -28.33 48.94
C CYS A 18 13.03 -29.44 48.04
N GLY A 19 13.23 -29.27 46.72
CA GLY A 19 12.93 -30.31 45.73
C GLY A 19 13.16 -29.86 44.29
N ASN A 20 14.39 -29.44 43.95
CA ASN A 20 14.81 -29.17 42.57
C ASN A 20 15.43 -30.44 41.98
N SER A 21 14.76 -31.07 41.02
CA SER A 21 15.42 -31.98 40.06
C SER A 21 14.66 -32.00 38.73
N SER A 22 15.10 -31.14 37.80
CA SER A 22 14.78 -31.29 36.38
C SER A 22 15.57 -32.48 35.82
N VAL A 23 14.85 -33.48 35.34
CA VAL A 23 15.38 -34.52 34.47
C VAL A 23 15.51 -33.87 33.09
N TRP A 24 16.72 -33.95 32.50
CA TRP A 24 17.13 -33.45 31.17
C TRP A 24 17.77 -32.03 31.08
N GLY A 25 19.03 -31.94 31.55
CA GLY A 25 20.16 -31.42 30.76
C GLY A 25 20.34 -29.91 30.58
N VAL A 26 20.98 -29.23 31.55
CA VAL A 26 21.69 -27.96 31.31
C VAL A 26 23.15 -28.14 31.75
N ALA A 27 24.09 -27.98 30.82
CA ALA A 27 25.52 -27.95 31.12
C ALA A 27 25.93 -26.53 31.53
N PRO A 28 26.75 -26.35 32.58
CA PRO A 28 27.27 -25.04 32.95
C PRO A 28 28.50 -24.71 32.09
N THR A 29 28.65 -23.46 31.66
CA THR A 29 29.95 -22.97 31.19
C THR A 29 30.17 -21.54 31.69
N PRO A 30 31.34 -21.26 32.29
CA PRO A 30 31.62 -20.04 33.03
C PRO A 30 31.94 -18.84 32.12
N THR A 31 31.56 -17.64 32.58
CA THR A 31 32.04 -16.37 32.04
C THR A 31 33.46 -16.10 32.55
N PRO A 32 34.47 -15.87 31.68
CA PRO A 32 35.74 -15.29 32.09
C PRO A 32 35.65 -13.77 32.11
N GLU A 33 36.14 -13.15 33.19
CA GLU A 33 36.51 -11.74 33.19
C GLU A 33 37.74 -11.51 32.30
N SER A 34 37.70 -10.41 31.54
CA SER A 34 38.83 -9.76 30.86
C SER A 34 39.47 -10.49 29.67
N ALA A 35 38.99 -10.18 28.47
CA ALA A 35 39.78 -10.28 27.24
C ALA A 35 39.70 -8.95 26.46
N ILE A 36 40.82 -8.24 26.43
CA ILE A 36 41.08 -7.10 25.55
C ILE A 36 41.06 -7.64 24.11
N GLN A 37 40.07 -7.22 23.30
CA GLN A 37 40.02 -7.59 21.89
C GLN A 37 40.64 -6.46 21.07
N GLN A 38 41.88 -6.67 20.63
CA GLN A 38 42.53 -5.86 19.61
C GLN A 38 41.74 -5.97 18.30
N THR A 39 41.52 -4.83 17.65
CA THR A 39 41.00 -4.72 16.28
C THR A 39 41.88 -5.49 15.30
N PRO A 40 41.31 -6.23 14.33
CA PRO A 40 42.07 -6.79 13.23
C PRO A 40 42.71 -5.67 12.41
N LEU A 41 44.04 -5.69 12.29
CA LEU A 41 44.77 -4.99 11.25
C LEU A 41 44.59 -5.79 9.96
N VAL A 42 43.74 -5.31 9.05
CA VAL A 42 43.69 -5.53 7.59
C VAL A 42 42.23 -5.60 7.11
N ASP A 43 41.88 -4.67 6.22
CA ASP A 43 40.62 -4.58 5.49
C ASP A 43 40.63 -5.54 4.28
N PRO A 44 39.67 -6.49 4.19
CA PRO A 44 39.59 -7.41 3.06
C PRO A 44 39.03 -6.78 1.77
N LEU A 45 38.78 -5.47 1.72
CA LEU A 45 38.33 -4.73 0.52
C LEU A 45 39.41 -3.82 -0.12
N ALA A 46 40.66 -3.90 0.33
CA ALA A 46 41.75 -3.17 -0.32
C ALA A 46 42.28 -3.93 -1.56
N GLY A 47 41.63 -3.72 -2.72
CA GLY A 47 42.04 -4.30 -4.00
C GLY A 47 41.80 -3.38 -5.21
N SER A 48 42.91 -2.89 -5.77
CA SER A 48 43.16 -2.32 -7.12
C SER A 48 42.27 -1.20 -7.66
N SER A 49 42.86 0.00 -7.74
CA SER A 49 42.46 1.11 -8.60
C SER A 49 42.85 0.85 -10.07
N ASP A 50 42.06 0.08 -10.80
CA ASP A 50 42.12 0.05 -12.26
C ASP A 50 41.06 1.00 -12.84
N PRO A 51 41.42 1.95 -13.73
CA PRO A 51 40.46 2.84 -14.35
C PRO A 51 39.59 2.07 -15.37
N ILE A 52 38.27 2.11 -15.17
CA ILE A 52 37.29 1.63 -16.13
C ILE A 52 37.33 2.57 -17.36
N ILE A 53 37.83 2.06 -18.48
CA ILE A 53 37.85 2.74 -19.78
C ILE A 53 36.48 2.58 -20.43
N PHE A 54 35.75 3.68 -20.58
CA PHE A 54 34.56 3.73 -21.43
C PHE A 54 34.95 4.03 -22.89
N PRO A 55 34.44 3.31 -23.90
CA PRO A 55 34.70 3.63 -25.30
C PRO A 55 34.04 4.96 -25.71
N THR A 56 34.85 5.81 -26.35
CA THR A 56 34.58 7.18 -26.76
C THR A 56 33.67 7.28 -27.99
N SER A 57 32.92 8.39 -28.01
CA SER A 57 32.06 8.94 -29.06
C SER A 57 32.52 8.74 -30.51
N THR A 58 31.59 8.32 -31.37
CA THR A 58 31.71 8.45 -32.84
C THR A 58 31.02 9.72 -33.33
N THR A 59 31.70 10.42 -34.23
CA THR A 59 31.39 11.73 -34.82
C THR A 59 30.16 11.70 -35.75
N PRO A 60 29.34 12.77 -35.81
CA PRO A 60 28.26 12.90 -36.78
C PRO A 60 28.80 13.39 -38.14
N PRO A 61 28.32 12.88 -39.29
CA PRO A 61 28.58 13.51 -40.57
C PRO A 61 27.60 14.67 -40.85
N GLN A 62 28.15 15.68 -41.52
CA GLN A 62 27.53 16.94 -41.93
C GLN A 62 26.31 16.78 -42.85
N PHE A 63 25.36 17.70 -42.69
CA PHE A 63 24.35 18.02 -43.69
C PHE A 63 24.94 18.94 -44.77
N GLU A 64 24.79 18.56 -46.04
CA GLU A 64 24.77 19.50 -47.16
C GLU A 64 23.39 19.46 -47.82
N THR A 65 22.76 20.63 -47.87
CA THR A 65 21.54 20.90 -48.62
C THR A 65 21.87 21.17 -50.08
N GLN A 66 21.14 20.56 -51.04
CA GLN A 66 20.53 21.32 -52.14
C GLN A 66 19.54 20.53 -53.02
N SER A 67 18.44 21.22 -53.30
CA SER A 67 17.64 21.30 -54.52
C SER A 67 16.71 20.17 -54.95
N ALA A 68 15.45 20.58 -55.10
CA ALA A 68 14.28 19.83 -55.55
C ALA A 68 14.34 19.44 -57.03
N TYR A 69 13.77 18.26 -57.34
CA TYR A 69 13.21 17.93 -58.65
C TYR A 69 11.89 17.17 -58.50
N THR A 70 10.87 17.67 -59.20
CA THR A 70 9.49 17.17 -59.33
C THR A 70 9.46 15.94 -60.26
N PRO A 71 8.48 15.01 -60.13
CA PRO A 71 8.68 13.59 -60.46
C PRO A 71 8.32 13.24 -61.90
N THR A 72 8.79 12.08 -62.36
CA THR A 72 8.17 11.33 -63.46
C THR A 72 7.93 9.90 -62.97
N PRO A 73 6.69 9.37 -63.00
CA PRO A 73 6.42 8.02 -62.50
C PRO A 73 6.83 6.98 -63.54
N GLN A 74 7.81 6.13 -63.19
CA GLN A 74 7.99 4.84 -63.84
C GLN A 74 7.54 3.73 -62.88
N ILE A 75 6.55 2.98 -63.34
CA ILE A 75 6.03 1.78 -62.70
C ILE A 75 7.12 0.71 -62.77
N ILE A 76 7.61 0.26 -61.62
CA ILE A 76 8.45 -0.94 -61.49
C ILE A 76 7.82 -1.82 -60.42
N SER A 77 7.50 -3.05 -60.79
CA SER A 77 6.92 -4.09 -59.97
C SER A 77 7.85 -4.49 -58.84
N PHE A 78 7.39 -4.40 -57.59
CA PHE A 78 8.07 -5.00 -56.45
C PHE A 78 7.63 -6.46 -56.33
N GLU A 79 8.59 -7.36 -56.54
CA GLU A 79 8.50 -8.74 -56.06
C GLU A 79 8.58 -8.69 -54.54
N ILE A 80 7.44 -8.90 -53.89
CA ILE A 80 7.35 -8.98 -52.43
C ILE A 80 7.93 -10.32 -52.01
N THR A 81 9.20 -10.34 -51.62
CA THR A 81 9.74 -11.45 -50.84
C THR A 81 8.96 -11.52 -49.54
N PRO A 82 8.25 -12.62 -49.22
CA PRO A 82 7.54 -12.72 -47.95
C PRO A 82 8.60 -12.66 -46.86
N THR A 83 8.59 -11.55 -46.13
CA THR A 83 9.25 -11.50 -44.83
C THR A 83 8.49 -12.52 -44.00
N ASN A 84 9.18 -13.52 -43.46
CA ASN A 84 8.62 -14.42 -42.47
C ASN A 84 8.21 -13.59 -41.23
N THR A 85 7.06 -12.94 -41.29
CA THR A 85 6.25 -12.66 -40.12
C THR A 85 5.89 -14.04 -39.58
N SER A 86 6.61 -14.47 -38.53
CA SER A 86 6.09 -15.52 -37.65
C SER A 86 4.63 -15.21 -37.42
N ALA A 87 3.74 -16.12 -37.83
CA ALA A 87 2.32 -15.98 -37.63
C ALA A 87 2.08 -15.58 -36.17
N LEU A 88 1.60 -14.35 -35.95
CA LEU A 88 0.95 -14.00 -34.70
C LEU A 88 -0.11 -15.06 -34.51
N ASN A 89 -0.08 -15.75 -33.37
CA ASN A 89 -1.13 -16.70 -33.00
C ASN A 89 -2.49 -16.07 -33.31
N ASP A 90 -3.28 -16.75 -34.14
CA ASP A 90 -4.54 -16.30 -34.75
C ASP A 90 -5.70 -16.25 -33.73
N SER A 91 -5.40 -15.79 -32.51
CA SER A 91 -6.35 -15.60 -31.44
C SER A 91 -7.05 -14.27 -31.66
N ALA A 92 -8.39 -14.29 -31.63
CA ALA A 92 -9.19 -13.08 -31.69
C ALA A 92 -8.71 -12.06 -30.62
N PRO A 93 -8.65 -10.76 -30.95
CA PRO A 93 -8.27 -9.74 -29.99
C PRO A 93 -9.25 -9.70 -28.81
N PHE A 94 -8.77 -9.24 -27.66
CA PHE A 94 -9.64 -8.93 -26.54
C PHE A 94 -10.44 -7.66 -26.84
N LEU A 95 -11.73 -7.72 -26.58
CA LEU A 95 -12.60 -6.54 -26.45
C LEU A 95 -12.69 -6.22 -24.96
N TYR A 96 -11.92 -5.25 -24.50
CA TYR A 96 -11.81 -4.89 -23.10
C TYR A 96 -12.46 -3.53 -22.86
N TYR A 97 -13.39 -3.47 -21.92
CA TYR A 97 -13.94 -2.21 -21.44
C TYR A 97 -13.11 -1.75 -20.25
N ALA A 98 -12.55 -0.54 -20.35
CA ALA A 98 -11.75 0.05 -19.30
C ALA A 98 -12.53 0.09 -17.98
N GLN A 99 -11.87 -0.29 -16.90
CA GLN A 99 -12.41 -0.28 -15.56
C GLN A 99 -12.02 1.01 -14.84
N SER A 100 -12.71 1.30 -13.72
CA SER A 100 -12.31 2.41 -12.85
C SER A 100 -10.82 2.29 -12.50
N GLY A 101 -10.07 3.39 -12.54
CA GLY A 101 -8.65 3.38 -12.21
C GLY A 101 -7.68 2.86 -13.29
N ASP A 102 -8.16 2.48 -14.47
CA ASP A 102 -7.29 2.02 -15.55
C ASP A 102 -6.43 3.14 -16.15
N MET A 103 -5.18 2.81 -16.46
CA MET A 103 -4.27 3.65 -17.24
C MET A 103 -3.64 2.83 -18.36
N LEU A 104 -3.25 3.51 -19.45
CA LEU A 104 -2.80 2.83 -20.67
C LEU A 104 -1.60 1.90 -20.43
N SER A 105 -0.60 2.36 -19.68
CA SER A 105 0.59 1.59 -19.34
C SER A 105 0.28 0.32 -18.52
N ALA A 106 -0.62 0.44 -17.54
CA ALA A 106 -1.04 -0.69 -16.71
C ALA A 106 -1.85 -1.71 -17.52
N VAL A 107 -2.79 -1.24 -18.35
CA VAL A 107 -3.54 -2.09 -19.28
C VAL A 107 -2.57 -2.83 -20.21
N ALA A 108 -1.64 -2.13 -20.84
CA ALA A 108 -0.64 -2.71 -21.73
C ALA A 108 0.16 -3.83 -21.06
N SER A 109 0.66 -3.56 -19.84
CA SER A 109 1.38 -4.56 -19.04
C SER A 109 0.54 -5.79 -18.69
N ARG A 110 -0.71 -5.59 -18.20
CA ARG A 110 -1.63 -6.69 -17.86
C ARG A 110 -1.91 -7.58 -19.06
N PHE A 111 -2.10 -7.00 -20.24
CA PHE A 111 -2.38 -7.74 -21.47
C PHE A 111 -1.12 -8.22 -22.22
N ASN A 112 0.09 -7.92 -21.71
CA ASN A 112 1.37 -8.27 -22.33
C ASN A 112 1.52 -7.74 -23.76
N VAL A 113 1.17 -6.46 -23.96
CA VAL A 113 1.28 -5.71 -25.23
C VAL A 113 2.00 -4.39 -25.01
N ASN A 114 2.43 -3.72 -26.08
CA ASN A 114 2.86 -2.33 -26.00
C ASN A 114 1.64 -1.39 -26.06
N GLU A 115 1.75 -0.19 -25.48
CA GLU A 115 0.68 0.82 -25.49
C GLU A 115 0.20 1.16 -26.90
N ALA A 116 1.13 1.27 -27.86
CA ALA A 116 0.84 1.59 -29.26
C ALA A 116 0.06 0.48 -30.01
N GLU A 117 -0.04 -0.71 -29.42
CA GLU A 117 -0.83 -1.81 -29.99
C GLU A 117 -2.29 -1.80 -29.52
N ILE A 118 -2.62 -1.01 -28.50
CA ILE A 118 -3.99 -0.87 -27.99
C ILE A 118 -4.74 0.14 -28.86
N ILE A 119 -5.82 -0.32 -29.48
CA ILE A 119 -6.63 0.50 -30.38
C ILE A 119 -7.92 0.90 -29.65
N SER A 120 -8.29 2.18 -29.73
CA SER A 120 -9.56 2.70 -29.25
C SER A 120 -10.02 3.85 -30.13
N ASP A 121 -11.33 4.11 -30.15
CA ASP A 121 -11.90 5.33 -30.73
C ASP A 121 -11.64 6.56 -29.82
N ALA A 122 -11.35 6.33 -28.53
CA ALA A 122 -10.99 7.37 -27.58
C ALA A 122 -9.53 7.81 -27.77
N ASP A 123 -9.25 9.09 -27.51
CA ASP A 123 -7.89 9.62 -27.54
C ASP A 123 -7.13 9.28 -26.25
N LEU A 124 -6.48 8.11 -26.25
CA LEU A 124 -5.71 7.59 -25.11
C LEU A 124 -4.46 8.41 -24.78
N THR A 125 -4.02 9.31 -25.67
CA THR A 125 -2.83 10.15 -25.45
C THR A 125 -3.12 11.39 -24.61
N ARG A 126 -4.40 11.77 -24.51
CA ARG A 126 -4.84 12.98 -23.79
C ARG A 126 -5.22 12.73 -22.34
N THR A 127 -5.31 11.47 -21.93
CA THR A 127 -5.84 11.08 -20.62
C THR A 127 -4.86 10.18 -19.90
N THR A 128 -4.41 10.58 -18.73
CA THR A 128 -3.58 9.74 -17.86
C THR A 128 -4.40 8.65 -17.17
N LEU A 129 -5.69 8.91 -16.90
CA LEU A 129 -6.71 7.95 -16.47
C LEU A 129 -7.66 7.65 -17.63
N ILE A 130 -7.89 6.38 -17.97
CA ILE A 130 -8.86 6.00 -19.00
C ILE A 130 -10.26 6.01 -18.37
N ASP A 131 -11.20 6.70 -18.99
CA ASP A 131 -12.58 6.74 -18.51
C ASP A 131 -13.20 5.32 -18.51
N ASN A 132 -13.96 5.01 -17.45
CA ASN A 132 -14.65 3.74 -17.31
C ASN A 132 -15.58 3.47 -18.52
N GLY A 133 -15.56 2.24 -19.03
CA GLY A 133 -16.39 1.80 -20.15
C GLY A 133 -15.84 2.13 -21.54
N VAL A 134 -14.68 2.80 -21.66
CA VAL A 134 -14.01 2.97 -22.95
C VAL A 134 -13.60 1.60 -23.52
N LEU A 135 -13.98 1.32 -24.77
CA LEU A 135 -13.60 0.09 -25.46
C LEU A 135 -12.16 0.15 -25.95
N LEU A 136 -11.37 -0.84 -25.54
CA LEU A 136 -10.01 -1.09 -25.97
C LEU A 136 -9.97 -2.42 -26.74
N VAL A 137 -9.47 -2.37 -27.97
CA VAL A 137 -9.20 -3.55 -28.80
C VAL A 137 -7.73 -3.90 -28.61
N ILE A 138 -7.48 -5.06 -27.98
CA ILE A 138 -6.14 -5.43 -27.51
C ILE A 138 -5.71 -6.76 -28.15
N PRO A 139 -4.53 -6.83 -28.80
CA PRO A 139 -4.02 -8.09 -29.33
C PRO A 139 -3.92 -9.18 -28.27
N ASN A 140 -4.37 -10.38 -28.59
CA ASN A 140 -4.28 -11.50 -27.67
C ASN A 140 -2.90 -12.19 -27.78
N ARG A 141 -2.00 -11.82 -26.85
CA ARG A 141 -0.64 -12.36 -26.76
C ARG A 141 -0.44 -13.35 -25.60
N ILE A 142 -1.48 -13.64 -24.83
CA ILE A 142 -1.39 -14.52 -23.65
C ILE A 142 -1.52 -15.97 -24.12
N ASN A 143 -0.43 -16.73 -23.99
CA ASN A 143 -0.33 -18.14 -24.38
C ASN A 143 -0.10 -19.08 -23.18
N GLU A 144 -0.11 -18.55 -21.96
CA GLU A 144 0.00 -19.29 -20.72
C GLU A 144 -1.37 -19.47 -20.05
N GLN A 145 -1.46 -20.41 -19.10
CA GLN A 145 -2.68 -20.63 -18.33
C GLN A 145 -2.94 -19.42 -17.43
N THR A 146 -4.19 -18.96 -17.42
CA THR A 146 -4.63 -17.86 -16.56
C THR A 146 -5.51 -18.35 -15.41
N THR A 147 -5.70 -17.49 -14.41
CA THR A 147 -6.82 -17.60 -13.48
C THR A 147 -8.15 -17.53 -14.23
N PRO A 148 -9.25 -18.04 -13.64
CA PRO A 148 -10.57 -17.81 -14.19
C PRO A 148 -10.89 -16.31 -14.26
N ASN A 149 -11.53 -15.86 -15.34
CA ASN A 149 -12.09 -14.52 -15.45
C ASN A 149 -13.42 -14.42 -14.69
N ILE A 150 -13.35 -14.53 -13.36
CA ILE A 150 -14.49 -14.42 -12.46
C ILE A 150 -14.18 -13.30 -11.48
N GLN A 151 -15.02 -12.28 -11.49
CA GLN A 151 -14.96 -11.18 -10.53
C GLN A 151 -15.59 -11.64 -9.22
N ILE A 152 -14.88 -11.54 -8.10
CA ILE A 152 -15.36 -12.03 -6.79
C ILE A 152 -15.47 -10.95 -5.72
N MET A 153 -14.86 -9.78 -5.95
CA MET A 153 -14.96 -8.64 -5.05
C MET A 153 -14.84 -7.33 -5.84
N PRO A 154 -15.76 -6.36 -5.70
CA PRO A 154 -15.61 -5.04 -6.29
C PRO A 154 -14.53 -4.22 -5.57
N ASP A 155 -13.88 -3.32 -6.30
CA ASP A 155 -12.83 -2.44 -5.78
C ASP A 155 -13.30 -1.63 -4.54
N ALA A 156 -14.55 -1.15 -4.57
CA ALA A 156 -15.20 -0.39 -3.49
C ALA A 156 -15.38 -1.17 -2.18
N GLU A 157 -15.38 -2.51 -2.23
CA GLU A 157 -15.51 -3.36 -1.04
C GLU A 157 -14.15 -3.87 -0.55
N ILE A 158 -13.05 -3.50 -1.23
CA ILE A 158 -11.69 -3.60 -0.66
C ILE A 158 -11.35 -2.36 0.14
N VAL A 159 -11.40 -1.19 -0.49
CA VAL A 159 -11.05 0.06 0.19
C VAL A 159 -12.15 0.45 1.16
N TYR A 160 -11.82 1.24 2.19
CA TYR A 160 -12.82 1.80 3.08
C TYR A 160 -13.56 2.94 2.37
N SER A 161 -14.46 2.57 1.46
CA SER A 161 -15.23 3.48 0.62
C SER A 161 -16.57 3.85 1.28
N PRO A 162 -17.39 4.71 0.64
CA PRO A 162 -18.70 5.08 1.16
C PRO A 162 -19.65 3.88 1.38
N THR A 163 -19.38 2.72 0.76
CA THR A 163 -20.21 1.52 0.94
C THR A 163 -20.19 0.93 2.36
N ALA A 164 -19.26 1.37 3.20
CA ALA A 164 -19.13 0.92 4.58
C ALA A 164 -19.46 1.98 5.65
N LEU A 165 -19.98 3.16 5.24
CA LEU A 165 -20.38 4.20 6.19
C LEU A 165 -21.52 3.78 7.12
N ASP A 166 -22.32 2.81 6.70
CA ASP A 166 -23.45 2.26 7.46
C ASP A 166 -23.07 1.07 8.35
N PHE A 167 -21.79 0.68 8.41
CA PHE A 167 -21.35 -0.52 9.09
C PHE A 167 -20.77 -0.24 10.47
N ASP A 168 -21.52 -0.59 11.52
CA ASP A 168 -21.02 -0.58 12.89
C ASP A 168 -20.28 -1.89 13.22
N VAL A 169 -18.96 -1.80 13.39
CA VAL A 169 -18.08 -2.94 13.65
C VAL A 169 -18.35 -3.54 15.03
N GLU A 170 -18.52 -2.70 16.05
CA GLU A 170 -18.73 -3.14 17.43
C GLU A 170 -20.08 -3.86 17.55
N GLU A 171 -21.15 -3.26 17.03
CA GLU A 171 -22.49 -3.84 17.03
C GLU A 171 -22.50 -5.19 16.31
N TYR A 172 -21.93 -5.26 15.11
CA TYR A 172 -21.88 -6.51 14.33
C TYR A 172 -21.09 -7.59 15.07
N VAL A 173 -19.87 -7.31 15.54
CA VAL A 173 -19.03 -8.31 16.23
C VAL A 173 -19.71 -8.82 17.50
N LYS A 174 -20.33 -7.94 18.28
CA LYS A 174 -21.09 -8.35 19.47
C LYS A 174 -22.32 -9.18 19.11
N SER A 175 -23.03 -8.85 18.02
CA SER A 175 -24.21 -9.61 17.60
C SER A 175 -23.85 -11.02 17.11
N GLN A 176 -22.67 -11.21 16.52
CA GLN A 176 -22.19 -12.53 16.10
C GLN A 176 -21.77 -13.42 17.28
N ASN A 177 -21.36 -12.81 18.41
CA ASN A 177 -21.02 -13.51 19.65
C ASN A 177 -19.98 -14.65 19.46
N GLY A 178 -19.07 -14.50 18.50
CA GLY A 178 -17.91 -15.38 18.33
C GLY A 178 -16.73 -14.97 19.22
N TYR A 179 -15.60 -15.66 19.05
CA TYR A 179 -14.37 -15.45 19.82
C TYR A 179 -13.90 -13.98 19.85
N LEU A 180 -13.98 -13.28 18.71
CA LEU A 180 -13.55 -11.89 18.58
C LEU A 180 -14.29 -10.96 19.55
N SER A 181 -15.55 -11.24 19.89
CA SER A 181 -16.37 -10.41 20.78
C SER A 181 -15.84 -10.32 22.21
N ASN A 182 -15.06 -11.32 22.64
CA ASN A 182 -14.42 -11.38 23.95
C ASN A 182 -12.89 -11.27 23.89
N TYR A 183 -12.34 -11.24 22.67
CA TYR A 183 -10.90 -11.13 22.45
C TYR A 183 -10.39 -9.74 22.83
N ARG A 184 -9.14 -9.69 23.30
CA ARG A 184 -8.41 -8.45 23.53
C ARG A 184 -7.03 -8.55 22.89
N ASP A 185 -6.61 -7.46 22.27
CA ASP A 185 -5.28 -7.33 21.69
C ASP A 185 -4.43 -6.35 22.51
N TYR A 186 -3.10 -6.51 22.48
CA TYR A 186 -2.17 -5.63 23.18
C TYR A 186 -1.30 -4.85 22.20
N LEU A 187 -1.56 -3.54 22.07
CA LEU A 187 -0.91 -2.64 21.11
C LEU A 187 0.18 -1.78 21.75
N GLY A 188 1.15 -2.40 22.42
CA GLY A 188 2.36 -1.71 22.88
C GLY A 188 2.07 -0.48 23.74
N SER A 189 2.23 0.72 23.16
CA SER A 189 2.00 2.03 23.78
C SER A 189 0.54 2.34 24.09
N GLU A 190 -0.43 1.72 23.41
CA GLU A 190 -1.86 1.93 23.63
C GLU A 190 -2.45 0.97 24.69
N GLY A 191 -1.73 -0.11 25.00
CA GLY A 191 -2.18 -1.12 25.96
C GLY A 191 -3.21 -2.09 25.37
N TRP A 192 -4.15 -2.55 26.22
CA TRP A 192 -5.12 -3.58 25.85
C TRP A 192 -6.42 -3.00 25.27
N ILE A 193 -6.74 -3.33 24.03
CA ILE A 193 -7.97 -2.92 23.32
C ILE A 193 -8.90 -4.12 23.05
N ALA A 194 -10.18 -3.88 22.76
CA ALA A 194 -11.10 -4.96 22.37
C ALA A 194 -10.85 -5.41 20.93
N GLY A 195 -11.27 -6.64 20.59
CA GLY A 195 -11.10 -7.18 19.25
C GLY A 195 -11.79 -6.36 18.15
N TYR A 196 -12.98 -5.83 18.41
CA TYR A 196 -13.69 -4.96 17.46
C TYR A 196 -13.02 -3.59 17.30
N ASP A 197 -12.52 -2.99 18.38
CA ASP A 197 -11.73 -1.73 18.33
C ASP A 197 -10.47 -1.92 17.45
N ALA A 198 -9.82 -3.09 17.57
CA ALA A 198 -8.66 -3.41 16.74
C ALA A 198 -9.01 -3.46 15.24
N ILE A 199 -10.15 -4.07 14.89
CA ILE A 199 -10.62 -4.12 13.49
C ILE A 199 -10.95 -2.72 12.97
N GLU A 200 -11.64 -1.89 13.76
CA GLU A 200 -11.98 -0.51 13.37
C GLU A 200 -10.74 0.35 13.18
N LYS A 201 -9.78 0.29 14.11
CA LYS A 201 -8.50 0.99 14.00
C LYS A 201 -7.74 0.58 12.73
N LEU A 202 -7.63 -0.73 12.47
CA LEU A 202 -6.99 -1.24 11.25
C LEU A 202 -7.70 -0.78 9.98
N ALA A 203 -9.04 -0.76 9.97
CA ALA A 203 -9.84 -0.30 8.85
C ALA A 203 -9.57 1.18 8.53
N ILE A 204 -9.65 2.06 9.53
CA ILE A 204 -9.45 3.51 9.38
C ILE A 204 -8.01 3.83 8.96
N GLU A 205 -7.03 3.26 9.66
CA GLU A 205 -5.61 3.57 9.43
C GLU A 205 -5.13 3.12 8.05
N ASN A 206 -5.55 1.93 7.61
CA ASN A 206 -5.14 1.37 6.32
C ASN A 206 -6.09 1.74 5.17
N SER A 207 -7.22 2.38 5.48
CA SER A 207 -8.30 2.67 4.52
C SER A 207 -8.81 1.40 3.82
N ILE A 208 -9.09 0.36 4.60
CA ILE A 208 -9.59 -0.94 4.12
C ILE A 208 -10.95 -1.25 4.73
N ASN A 209 -11.85 -1.83 3.94
CA ASN A 209 -13.24 -2.05 4.32
C ASN A 209 -13.35 -2.97 5.57
N PRO A 210 -14.01 -2.55 6.66
CA PRO A 210 -14.10 -3.36 7.87
C PRO A 210 -14.87 -4.68 7.66
N ARG A 211 -15.84 -4.73 6.74
CA ARG A 211 -16.53 -5.98 6.38
C ARG A 211 -15.57 -6.99 5.78
N LEU A 212 -14.63 -6.52 4.94
CA LEU A 212 -13.60 -7.38 4.37
C LEU A 212 -12.67 -7.93 5.46
N LEU A 213 -12.22 -7.10 6.40
CA LEU A 213 -11.37 -7.54 7.50
C LEU A 213 -12.03 -8.64 8.34
N LEU A 214 -13.31 -8.47 8.67
CA LEU A 214 -14.09 -9.48 9.38
C LEU A 214 -14.31 -10.74 8.53
N ALA A 215 -14.56 -10.61 7.23
CA ALA A 215 -14.74 -11.75 6.35
C ALA A 215 -13.47 -12.60 6.26
N VAL A 216 -12.30 -12.01 6.02
CA VAL A 216 -11.06 -12.79 5.90
C VAL A 216 -10.68 -13.45 7.22
N LEU A 217 -10.94 -12.77 8.34
CA LEU A 217 -10.74 -13.31 9.68
C LEU A 217 -11.69 -14.49 9.98
N GLU A 218 -12.96 -14.38 9.58
CA GLU A 218 -13.91 -15.48 9.70
C GLU A 218 -13.50 -16.66 8.83
N PHE A 219 -13.11 -16.41 7.58
CA PHE A 219 -12.75 -17.46 6.63
C PHE A 219 -11.52 -18.26 7.10
N GLU A 220 -10.47 -17.56 7.55
CA GLU A 220 -9.22 -18.21 7.94
C GLU A 220 -9.23 -18.79 9.36
N ALA A 221 -9.97 -18.17 10.27
CA ALA A 221 -9.83 -18.45 11.70
C ALA A 221 -11.16 -18.70 12.44
N ARG A 222 -12.31 -18.38 11.84
CA ARG A 222 -13.65 -18.48 12.46
C ARG A 222 -13.83 -17.64 13.72
N TRP A 223 -13.09 -16.54 13.85
CA TRP A 223 -13.15 -15.71 15.07
C TRP A 223 -14.44 -14.90 15.18
N VAL A 224 -15.13 -14.61 14.08
CA VAL A 224 -16.22 -13.63 14.07
C VAL A 224 -17.52 -14.29 14.48
N ARG A 225 -17.89 -15.41 13.84
CA ARG A 225 -19.17 -16.11 14.06
C ARG A 225 -19.03 -17.39 14.88
N GLY A 226 -17.81 -17.77 15.26
CA GLY A 226 -17.55 -19.03 15.95
C GLY A 226 -16.33 -18.97 16.87
N GLU A 227 -15.69 -20.13 17.03
CA GLU A 227 -14.49 -20.31 17.84
C GLU A 227 -13.33 -20.81 16.95
N PRO A 228 -12.07 -20.42 17.24
CA PRO A 228 -10.91 -20.92 16.54
C PRO A 228 -10.85 -22.45 16.56
N ILE A 229 -10.53 -23.04 15.41
CA ILE A 229 -10.53 -24.51 15.24
C ILE A 229 -9.39 -25.20 15.99
N ASP A 230 -8.30 -24.48 16.25
CA ASP A 230 -7.11 -24.97 16.95
C ASP A 230 -6.29 -23.81 17.54
N LEU A 231 -5.27 -24.15 18.33
CA LEU A 231 -4.37 -23.18 18.97
C LEU A 231 -3.57 -22.36 17.95
N LEU A 232 -3.25 -22.92 16.78
CA LEU A 232 -2.51 -22.20 15.76
C LEU A 232 -3.36 -21.06 15.20
N ARG A 233 -4.65 -21.30 14.92
CA ARG A 233 -5.60 -20.26 14.49
C ARG A 233 -6.01 -19.29 15.59
N THR A 234 -5.78 -19.63 16.87
CA THR A 234 -5.87 -18.68 17.99
C THR A 234 -4.68 -17.73 18.05
N GLU A 235 -3.47 -18.17 17.73
CA GLU A 235 -2.27 -17.30 17.78
C GLU A 235 -1.99 -16.60 16.44
N PHE A 236 -2.34 -17.24 15.32
CA PHE A 236 -2.07 -16.83 13.95
C PHE A 236 -3.35 -16.89 13.11
N PRO A 237 -4.35 -16.05 13.39
CA PRO A 237 -5.62 -16.07 12.66
C PRO A 237 -5.45 -16.01 11.14
N MET A 238 -4.47 -15.26 10.63
CA MET A 238 -4.23 -15.13 9.19
C MET A 238 -3.22 -16.14 8.62
N GLY A 239 -2.78 -17.13 9.41
CA GLY A 239 -1.92 -18.22 8.95
C GLY A 239 -0.45 -17.85 8.72
N PHE A 240 -0.03 -16.62 9.01
CA PHE A 240 1.38 -16.23 8.94
C PHE A 240 2.16 -16.78 10.14
N ASN A 241 2.64 -18.01 10.00
CA ASN A 241 3.20 -18.83 11.09
C ASN A 241 4.66 -18.49 11.42
N ASP A 242 4.86 -17.33 12.06
CA ASP A 242 6.14 -16.92 12.64
C ASP A 242 5.91 -16.45 14.08
N TYR A 243 6.55 -17.13 15.04
CA TYR A 243 6.34 -16.94 16.48
C TYR A 243 6.53 -15.50 16.99
N ARG A 244 7.18 -14.63 16.21
CA ARG A 244 7.39 -13.21 16.52
C ARG A 244 6.18 -12.34 16.18
N TYR A 245 5.26 -12.84 15.36
CA TYR A 245 4.16 -12.09 14.75
C TYR A 245 2.79 -12.67 15.13
N LYS A 246 2.57 -12.90 16.43
CA LYS A 246 1.31 -13.43 16.98
C LYS A 246 0.29 -12.33 17.26
N GLY A 247 -0.97 -12.71 17.36
CA GLY A 247 -2.07 -11.83 17.74
C GLY A 247 -2.79 -11.20 16.55
N LEU A 248 -3.98 -10.68 16.82
CA LEU A 248 -4.91 -10.22 15.78
C LEU A 248 -4.28 -9.13 14.91
N SER A 249 -3.84 -8.03 15.51
CA SER A 249 -3.45 -6.84 14.75
C SER A 249 -2.25 -7.09 13.87
N VAL A 250 -1.24 -7.81 14.37
CA VAL A 250 -0.05 -8.14 13.57
C VAL A 250 -0.39 -9.04 12.39
N GLN A 251 -1.27 -10.03 12.59
CA GLN A 251 -1.72 -10.95 11.55
C GLN A 251 -2.61 -10.26 10.52
N MET A 252 -3.48 -9.36 10.97
CA MET A 252 -4.32 -8.56 10.07
C MET A 252 -3.48 -7.55 9.27
N VAL A 253 -2.47 -6.91 9.85
CA VAL A 253 -1.52 -6.06 9.11
C VAL A 253 -0.82 -6.87 8.02
N TRP A 254 -0.42 -8.11 8.28
CA TRP A 254 0.13 -8.99 7.25
C TRP A 254 -0.87 -9.23 6.10
N ALA A 255 -2.14 -9.49 6.41
CA ALA A 255 -3.17 -9.73 5.40
C ALA A 255 -3.48 -8.46 4.59
N ILE A 256 -3.64 -7.32 5.26
CA ILE A 256 -3.86 -5.99 4.67
C ILE A 256 -2.73 -5.64 3.71
N ASN A 257 -1.48 -5.85 4.12
CA ASN A 257 -0.31 -5.59 3.28
C ASN A 257 -0.32 -6.46 2.02
N ASN A 258 -0.62 -7.75 2.11
CA ASN A 258 -0.69 -8.63 0.94
C ASN A 258 -1.83 -8.23 0.00
N MET A 259 -3.00 -7.90 0.53
CA MET A 259 -4.11 -7.38 -0.28
C MET A 259 -3.73 -6.05 -0.96
N SER A 260 -3.03 -5.16 -0.25
CA SER A 260 -2.62 -3.86 -0.78
C SER A 260 -1.56 -3.97 -1.87
N ILE A 261 -0.53 -4.81 -1.66
CA ILE A 261 0.47 -5.15 -2.70
C ILE A 261 -0.22 -5.53 -3.99
N ALA A 262 -1.24 -6.38 -3.90
CA ALA A 262 -1.95 -6.88 -5.06
C ALA A 262 -2.92 -5.87 -5.69
N TYR A 263 -3.70 -5.17 -4.86
CA TYR A 263 -4.64 -4.15 -5.33
C TYR A 263 -3.93 -3.05 -6.12
N TYR A 264 -2.90 -2.45 -5.52
CA TYR A 264 -2.17 -1.34 -6.15
C TYR A 264 -1.15 -1.81 -7.17
N GLY A 265 -0.59 -3.01 -7.01
CA GLY A 265 0.22 -3.66 -8.04
C GLY A 265 -0.58 -3.96 -9.31
N TRP A 266 -1.87 -4.33 -9.18
CA TRP A 266 -2.78 -4.48 -10.30
C TRP A 266 -3.10 -3.14 -10.97
N ARG A 267 -3.46 -2.12 -10.18
CA ARG A 267 -3.68 -0.73 -10.66
C ARG A 267 -2.50 -0.20 -11.46
N ALA A 268 -1.27 -0.47 -11.01
CA ALA A 268 -0.05 -0.04 -11.67
C ALA A 268 0.42 -0.97 -12.80
N GLY A 269 -0.22 -2.13 -13.00
CA GLY A 269 0.20 -3.15 -13.96
C GLY A 269 1.55 -3.82 -13.63
N THR A 270 2.01 -3.74 -12.38
CA THR A 270 3.26 -4.36 -11.92
C THR A 270 3.06 -5.79 -11.40
N LEU A 271 1.81 -6.18 -11.11
CA LEU A 271 1.44 -7.55 -10.74
C LEU A 271 0.67 -8.21 -11.89
N THR A 272 1.23 -9.30 -12.44
CA THR A 272 0.58 -10.08 -13.52
C THR A 272 0.44 -11.56 -13.19
N HIS A 273 1.03 -12.02 -12.09
CA HIS A 273 1.08 -13.43 -11.71
C HIS A 273 0.83 -13.60 -10.21
N LEU A 274 0.14 -14.68 -9.87
CA LEU A 274 0.13 -15.25 -8.53
C LEU A 274 1.31 -16.20 -8.38
N GLU A 275 1.82 -16.29 -7.16
CA GLU A 275 2.81 -17.28 -6.75
C GLU A 275 2.29 -17.99 -5.49
N PHE A 276 2.31 -19.32 -5.52
CA PHE A 276 1.81 -20.21 -4.48
C PHE A 276 2.93 -20.70 -3.56
N PRO A 277 2.61 -21.30 -2.38
CA PRO A 277 3.63 -21.69 -1.40
C PRO A 277 4.64 -22.74 -1.91
N ASP A 278 4.28 -23.51 -2.94
CA ASP A 278 5.16 -24.48 -3.60
C ASP A 278 6.04 -23.87 -4.71
N GLY A 279 5.97 -22.55 -4.91
CA GLY A 279 6.70 -21.79 -5.92
C GLY A 279 6.08 -21.84 -7.32
N THR A 280 4.94 -22.52 -7.49
CA THR A 280 4.22 -22.49 -8.77
C THR A 280 3.62 -21.12 -9.01
N LYS A 281 3.48 -20.77 -10.30
CA LYS A 281 2.95 -19.48 -10.74
C LYS A 281 1.75 -19.67 -11.65
N LEU A 282 0.80 -18.75 -11.53
CA LEU A 282 -0.38 -18.70 -12.38
C LEU A 282 -0.61 -17.25 -12.82
N ARG A 283 -0.74 -17.03 -14.13
CA ARG A 283 -1.00 -15.69 -14.65
C ARG A 283 -2.40 -15.24 -14.22
N LEU A 284 -2.55 -14.01 -13.76
CA LEU A 284 -3.86 -13.40 -13.57
C LEU A 284 -4.52 -13.16 -14.94
N ASP A 285 -5.81 -13.44 -15.07
CA ASP A 285 -6.56 -13.01 -16.26
C ASP A 285 -6.55 -11.47 -16.33
N PRO A 286 -6.11 -10.87 -17.45
CA PRO A 286 -5.89 -9.43 -17.56
C PRO A 286 -7.16 -8.59 -17.42
N ARG A 287 -8.35 -9.21 -17.43
CA ARG A 287 -9.65 -8.55 -17.37
C ARG A 287 -10.21 -8.43 -15.96
N LEU A 288 -9.55 -9.00 -14.95
CA LEU A 288 -9.98 -8.90 -13.55
C LEU A 288 -9.93 -7.45 -13.04
N ASN A 289 -10.73 -7.13 -12.02
CA ASN A 289 -10.65 -5.87 -11.30
C ASN A 289 -9.60 -5.95 -10.17
N ALA A 290 -9.21 -4.81 -9.60
CA ALA A 290 -8.20 -4.76 -8.54
C ALA A 290 -8.67 -5.49 -7.28
N GLY A 291 -9.97 -5.41 -6.97
CA GLY A 291 -10.54 -6.01 -5.78
C GLY A 291 -10.46 -7.53 -5.76
N THR A 292 -10.82 -8.15 -6.88
CA THR A 292 -10.69 -9.60 -7.10
C THR A 292 -9.24 -10.03 -7.02
N VAL A 293 -8.32 -9.29 -7.63
CA VAL A 293 -6.89 -9.63 -7.60
C VAL A 293 -6.34 -9.56 -6.17
N ALA A 294 -6.76 -8.60 -5.35
CA ALA A 294 -6.37 -8.51 -3.95
C ALA A 294 -6.73 -9.77 -3.15
N ILE A 295 -7.97 -10.25 -3.31
CA ILE A 295 -8.45 -11.48 -2.64
C ILE A 295 -7.74 -12.72 -3.17
N GLN A 296 -7.64 -12.85 -4.50
CA GLN A 296 -6.95 -13.98 -5.12
C GLN A 296 -5.49 -14.07 -4.66
N TYR A 297 -4.81 -12.93 -4.55
CA TYR A 297 -3.41 -12.86 -4.11
C TYR A 297 -3.23 -13.21 -2.63
N LEU A 298 -4.05 -12.66 -1.74
CA LEU A 298 -3.98 -13.00 -0.30
C LEU A 298 -4.07 -14.52 -0.11
N PHE A 299 -5.08 -15.16 -0.70
CA PHE A 299 -5.26 -16.61 -0.56
C PHE A 299 -4.19 -17.42 -1.29
N SER A 300 -3.55 -16.89 -2.35
CA SER A 300 -2.41 -17.57 -2.99
C SER A 300 -1.20 -17.64 -2.08
N LYS A 301 -1.07 -16.77 -1.06
CA LYS A 301 0.03 -16.82 -0.08
C LYS A 301 -0.18 -17.86 1.01
N LEU A 302 -1.43 -18.25 1.24
CA LEU A 302 -1.82 -19.12 2.35
C LEU A 302 -2.11 -20.56 1.91
N HIS A 303 -2.54 -20.74 0.67
CA HIS A 303 -3.13 -22.00 0.20
C HIS A 303 -2.44 -22.51 -1.05
N SER A 304 -2.46 -23.84 -1.23
CA SER A 304 -2.08 -24.45 -2.52
C SER A 304 -3.04 -24.01 -3.62
N GLN A 305 -2.61 -24.08 -4.89
CA GLN A 305 -3.44 -23.70 -6.02
C GLN A 305 -4.78 -24.46 -6.08
N SER A 306 -4.83 -25.73 -5.67
CA SER A 306 -6.06 -26.52 -5.66
C SER A 306 -7.05 -26.06 -4.58
N GLN A 307 -6.56 -25.75 -3.38
CA GLN A 307 -7.37 -25.15 -2.30
C GLN A 307 -7.84 -23.76 -2.69
N TRP A 308 -6.94 -22.93 -3.20
CA TRP A 308 -7.23 -21.58 -3.70
C TRP A 308 -8.38 -21.59 -4.73
N ALA A 309 -8.38 -22.53 -5.68
CA ALA A 309 -9.45 -22.66 -6.66
C ALA A 309 -10.83 -22.95 -6.04
N GLN A 310 -10.88 -23.65 -4.90
CA GLN A 310 -12.11 -23.84 -4.14
C GLN A 310 -12.50 -22.58 -3.36
N ILE A 311 -11.51 -21.89 -2.80
CA ILE A 311 -11.71 -20.66 -2.02
C ILE A 311 -12.30 -19.54 -2.89
N ILE A 312 -11.86 -19.40 -4.14
CA ILE A 312 -12.36 -18.34 -5.03
C ILE A 312 -13.66 -18.74 -5.75
N ASN A 313 -14.22 -19.91 -5.48
CA ASN A 313 -15.46 -20.35 -6.09
C ASN A 313 -16.62 -19.44 -5.65
N PRO A 314 -17.36 -18.80 -6.57
CA PRO A 314 -18.41 -17.85 -6.22
C PRO A 314 -19.59 -18.48 -5.49
N ASP A 315 -19.87 -19.77 -5.70
CA ASP A 315 -21.06 -20.45 -5.18
C ASP A 315 -20.83 -21.11 -3.81
N SER A 316 -19.58 -21.37 -3.44
CA SER A 316 -19.26 -22.14 -2.21
C SER A 316 -18.04 -21.66 -1.43
N GLY A 317 -17.25 -20.76 -2.01
CA GLY A 317 -15.99 -20.29 -1.44
C GLY A 317 -16.15 -19.04 -0.56
N PHE A 318 -15.07 -18.28 -0.46
CA PHE A 318 -15.03 -16.99 0.21
C PHE A 318 -16.13 -16.02 -0.27
N PRO A 319 -16.45 -15.88 -1.57
CA PRO A 319 -17.48 -14.94 -2.01
C PRO A 319 -18.87 -15.30 -1.50
N ALA A 320 -19.23 -16.58 -1.51
CA ALA A 320 -20.50 -17.06 -0.96
C ALA A 320 -20.61 -16.82 0.55
N MET A 321 -19.53 -17.08 1.30
CA MET A 321 -19.49 -16.80 2.75
C MET A 321 -19.58 -15.29 3.03
N TYR A 322 -18.90 -14.47 2.23
CA TYR A 322 -18.96 -13.02 2.35
C TYR A 322 -20.39 -12.50 2.14
N GLU A 323 -21.07 -12.98 1.09
CA GLU A 323 -22.47 -12.63 0.82
C GLU A 323 -23.42 -13.11 1.92
N GLU A 324 -23.16 -14.28 2.53
CA GLU A 324 -23.91 -14.75 3.70
C GLU A 324 -23.76 -13.81 4.90
N MET A 325 -22.55 -13.29 5.14
CA MET A 325 -22.26 -12.41 6.28
C MET A 325 -22.82 -11.00 6.08
N PHE A 326 -22.74 -10.46 4.87
CA PHE A 326 -22.92 -9.03 4.63
C PHE A 326 -23.91 -8.69 3.50
N GLY A 327 -24.48 -9.67 2.83
CA GLY A 327 -25.25 -9.48 1.59
C GLY A 327 -24.37 -9.13 0.39
N ASP A 328 -25.01 -8.83 -0.74
CA ASP A 328 -24.36 -8.67 -2.04
C ASP A 328 -23.41 -7.46 -2.11
N PRO A 329 -22.07 -7.66 -2.25
CA PRO A 329 -21.10 -6.58 -2.39
C PRO A 329 -21.24 -5.80 -3.70
N TRP A 330 -21.69 -6.43 -4.77
CA TRP A 330 -21.82 -5.79 -6.08
C TRP A 330 -22.99 -4.80 -6.12
N LEU A 331 -24.09 -5.12 -5.43
CA LEU A 331 -25.21 -4.19 -5.28
C LEU A 331 -24.81 -2.95 -4.48
N ARG A 332 -24.00 -3.10 -3.42
CA ARG A 332 -23.46 -1.96 -2.67
C ARG A 332 -22.50 -1.12 -3.51
N ALA A 333 -21.52 -1.76 -4.15
CA ALA A 333 -20.54 -1.07 -4.98
C ALA A 333 -21.19 -0.27 -6.12
N LYS A 334 -22.28 -0.79 -6.71
CA LYS A 334 -23.04 -0.10 -7.78
C LYS A 334 -23.61 1.26 -7.34
N LEU A 335 -23.79 1.50 -6.05
CA LEU A 335 -24.29 2.80 -5.55
C LEU A 335 -23.27 3.93 -5.73
N ILE A 336 -21.99 3.59 -5.88
CA ILE A 336 -20.88 4.55 -6.01
C ILE A 336 -20.00 4.28 -7.23
N ASP A 337 -20.44 3.40 -8.14
CA ASP A 337 -19.68 3.03 -9.33
C ASP A 337 -19.74 4.14 -10.40
N PRO A 338 -18.60 4.53 -11.00
CA PRO A 338 -17.23 4.09 -10.71
C PRO A 338 -16.60 4.78 -9.50
N LEU A 339 -15.77 4.01 -8.76
CA LEU A 339 -15.04 4.51 -7.58
C LEU A 339 -14.22 5.77 -7.91
N PHE A 340 -13.59 5.79 -9.10
CA PHE A 340 -13.04 6.99 -9.73
C PHE A 340 -13.94 7.43 -10.88
N PRO A 341 -14.63 8.58 -10.76
CA PRO A 341 -15.46 9.12 -11.83
C PRO A 341 -14.63 9.49 -13.06
N ALA A 342 -15.31 9.53 -14.21
CA ALA A 342 -14.72 10.03 -15.45
C ALA A 342 -14.15 11.44 -15.26
N ALA A 343 -12.99 11.70 -15.87
CA ALA A 343 -12.25 12.96 -15.74
C ALA A 343 -11.95 13.39 -14.28
N LEU A 344 -11.81 12.45 -13.33
CA LEU A 344 -11.36 12.76 -11.97
C LEU A 344 -10.01 13.49 -12.02
N ASN A 345 -9.97 14.66 -11.39
CA ASN A 345 -8.76 15.46 -11.24
C ASN A 345 -8.55 15.82 -9.77
N GLN A 346 -7.29 15.95 -9.39
CA GLN A 346 -6.93 16.48 -8.08
C GLN A 346 -7.41 17.94 -7.97
N PRO A 347 -7.98 18.34 -6.82
CA PRO A 347 -8.21 19.76 -6.54
C PRO A 347 -6.88 20.53 -6.52
N PRO A 348 -6.91 21.87 -6.72
CA PRO A 348 -5.72 22.69 -6.55
C PRO A 348 -5.17 22.57 -5.13
N LEU A 349 -3.91 22.14 -5.00
CA LEU A 349 -3.22 22.05 -3.72
C LEU A 349 -2.00 22.98 -3.72
N VAL A 350 -1.75 23.65 -2.60
CA VAL A 350 -0.49 24.36 -2.34
C VAL A 350 0.47 23.49 -1.53
N PHE A 351 1.76 23.81 -1.55
CA PHE A 351 2.68 23.19 -0.60
C PHE A 351 2.21 23.38 0.85
N PRO A 352 2.22 22.32 1.69
CA PRO A 352 1.61 22.32 3.02
C PRO A 352 2.49 22.98 4.10
N PHE A 353 3.13 24.10 3.76
CA PHE A 353 3.97 24.86 4.68
C PHE A 353 3.94 26.37 4.39
N GLU A 354 4.33 27.15 5.40
CA GLU A 354 4.30 28.61 5.36
C GLU A 354 5.08 29.20 4.17
N PRO A 355 4.51 30.17 3.43
CA PRO A 355 5.23 30.93 2.41
C PRO A 355 6.49 31.61 2.96
N GLY A 356 7.52 31.70 2.14
CA GLY A 356 8.81 32.29 2.51
C GLY A 356 9.65 31.46 3.49
N VAL A 357 9.14 30.33 4.00
CA VAL A 357 9.88 29.42 4.88
C VAL A 357 10.50 28.30 4.06
N LYS A 358 11.80 28.06 4.30
CA LYS A 358 12.54 27.00 3.62
C LYS A 358 12.20 25.63 4.21
N TRP A 359 11.79 24.74 3.32
CA TRP A 359 11.60 23.31 3.56
C TRP A 359 12.45 22.52 2.56
N SER A 360 12.53 21.21 2.75
CA SER A 360 13.22 20.31 1.84
C SER A 360 12.33 19.13 1.49
N PHE A 361 12.34 18.72 0.21
CA PHE A 361 11.72 17.49 -0.26
C PHE A 361 12.57 16.30 0.18
N THR A 362 12.23 15.68 1.30
CA THR A 362 13.10 14.67 1.93
C THR A 362 12.80 13.24 1.48
N GLY A 363 11.61 13.00 0.91
CA GLY A 363 11.20 11.69 0.44
C GLY A 363 10.29 11.79 -0.77
N GLY A 364 10.71 11.20 -1.89
CA GLY A 364 9.84 10.95 -3.04
C GLY A 364 8.74 9.92 -2.76
N PRO A 365 7.97 9.50 -3.77
CA PRO A 365 6.89 8.54 -3.61
C PRO A 365 7.25 7.31 -2.78
N HIS A 366 6.44 7.02 -1.76
CA HIS A 366 6.57 5.87 -0.87
C HIS A 366 5.22 5.56 -0.18
N ASN A 367 5.18 4.54 0.69
CA ASN A 367 3.95 4.00 1.29
C ASN A 367 3.09 5.09 1.95
N GLY A 368 1.82 5.21 1.54
CA GLY A 368 0.84 6.13 2.16
C GLY A 368 0.62 5.91 3.65
N TRP A 369 0.58 4.64 4.03
CA TRP A 369 0.50 4.16 5.40
C TRP A 369 1.19 2.80 5.49
N GLY A 370 1.72 2.49 6.67
CA GLY A 370 2.40 1.22 6.95
C GLY A 370 3.82 1.14 6.39
N GLN A 371 4.78 0.88 7.27
CA GLN A 371 6.12 0.46 6.86
C GLN A 371 6.18 -1.06 6.88
N ILE A 372 6.27 -1.65 5.69
CA ILE A 372 6.46 -3.08 5.57
C ILE A 372 7.96 -3.34 5.72
N ASN A 373 8.38 -4.01 6.81
CA ASN A 373 9.75 -4.49 6.89
C ASN A 373 9.93 -5.60 5.84
N PRO A 374 10.72 -5.40 4.78
CA PRO A 374 10.88 -6.39 3.72
C PRO A 374 11.45 -7.72 4.25
N ASN A 375 12.20 -7.69 5.36
CA ASN A 375 12.74 -8.90 5.97
C ASN A 375 11.66 -9.76 6.63
N ILE A 376 10.48 -9.19 6.90
CA ILE A 376 9.34 -9.87 7.51
C ILE A 376 8.33 -10.29 6.44
N TYR A 377 8.08 -9.42 5.45
CA TYR A 377 6.93 -9.55 4.56
C TYR A 377 7.32 -9.71 3.07
N GLY A 378 8.61 -9.77 2.73
CA GLY A 378 9.13 -10.07 1.39
C GLY A 378 9.03 -8.94 0.36
N VAL A 379 8.20 -7.92 0.58
CA VAL A 379 8.03 -6.76 -0.31
C VAL A 379 7.84 -5.51 0.54
N SER A 380 8.59 -4.42 0.30
CA SER A 380 8.50 -3.19 1.12
C SER A 380 7.31 -2.27 0.75
N HIS A 381 6.48 -2.64 -0.23
CA HIS A 381 5.61 -1.68 -0.92
C HIS A 381 4.16 -2.13 -0.92
N SER A 382 3.26 -1.29 -0.40
CA SER A 382 1.82 -1.44 -0.56
C SER A 382 1.29 -0.43 -1.57
N VAL A 383 1.49 0.88 -1.32
CA VAL A 383 0.95 1.99 -2.13
C VAL A 383 1.87 3.20 -2.12
N TYR A 384 2.48 3.57 -3.23
CA TYR A 384 3.24 4.83 -3.28
C TYR A 384 2.35 6.05 -3.42
N SER A 385 1.70 6.46 -2.34
CA SER A 385 0.78 7.60 -2.28
C SER A 385 1.28 8.77 -1.42
N ALA A 386 2.36 8.58 -0.66
CA ALA A 386 2.95 9.61 0.19
C ALA A 386 4.23 10.22 -0.37
N ILE A 387 4.52 11.43 0.12
CA ILE A 387 5.76 12.18 -0.05
C ILE A 387 6.13 12.87 1.27
N ASP A 388 7.42 13.13 1.47
CA ASP A 388 7.93 13.74 2.69
C ASP A 388 8.54 15.12 2.47
N PHE A 389 8.25 16.02 3.41
CA PHE A 389 8.91 17.31 3.52
C PHE A 389 9.46 17.51 4.93
N ALA A 390 10.65 18.07 5.06
CA ALA A 390 11.20 18.46 6.36
C ALA A 390 11.49 19.96 6.43
N PRO A 391 11.24 20.61 7.59
CA PRO A 391 11.69 21.98 7.80
C PRO A 391 13.22 22.03 7.88
N ALA A 392 13.80 23.18 7.56
CA ALA A 392 15.24 23.38 7.76
C ALA A 392 15.63 23.19 9.23
N ALA A 393 16.64 22.35 9.50
CA ALA A 393 17.15 22.09 10.84
C ALA A 393 18.69 22.03 10.84
N ASP A 394 19.30 22.52 11.91
CA ASP A 394 20.77 22.49 12.09
C ASP A 394 21.30 21.10 12.51
N LYS A 395 20.40 20.18 12.88
CA LYS A 395 20.69 18.83 13.37
C LYS A 395 19.66 17.85 12.84
N THR A 396 20.09 16.63 12.59
CA THR A 396 19.22 15.52 12.20
C THR A 396 18.56 14.87 13.42
N GLY A 397 17.45 14.15 13.19
CA GLY A 397 16.71 13.42 14.21
C GLY A 397 15.36 14.06 14.56
N CYS A 398 14.70 13.53 15.59
CA CYS A 398 13.43 14.08 16.07
C CYS A 398 13.69 15.27 16.98
N ILE A 399 13.54 16.47 16.44
CA ILE A 399 13.81 17.74 17.11
C ILE A 399 12.56 18.61 17.02
N PRO A 400 12.06 19.14 18.13
CA PRO A 400 10.95 20.09 18.11
C PRO A 400 11.25 21.28 17.19
N THR A 401 10.25 21.68 16.41
CA THR A 401 10.32 22.85 15.52
C THR A 401 9.15 23.78 15.80
N ASN A 402 9.37 25.08 15.56
CA ASN A 402 8.31 26.09 15.59
C ASN A 402 7.74 26.36 14.19
N THR A 403 8.27 25.70 13.15
CA THR A 403 7.79 25.85 11.79
C THR A 403 6.40 25.23 11.65
N TRP A 404 5.49 25.92 10.95
CA TRP A 404 4.13 25.43 10.76
C TRP A 404 3.99 24.57 9.50
N VAL A 405 3.29 23.46 9.68
CA VAL A 405 2.54 22.80 8.61
C VAL A 405 1.23 23.56 8.44
N THR A 406 0.84 23.80 7.19
CA THR A 406 -0.37 24.55 6.85
C THR A 406 -1.27 23.75 5.92
N ALA A 407 -2.57 24.03 5.94
CA ALA A 407 -3.55 23.39 5.07
C ALA A 407 -3.24 23.67 3.59
N ALA A 408 -3.10 22.60 2.81
CA ALA A 408 -2.83 22.63 1.37
C ALA A 408 -4.06 23.03 0.54
N ALA A 409 -5.26 22.89 1.11
CA ALA A 409 -6.55 23.27 0.54
C ALA A 409 -7.58 23.45 1.67
N PRO A 410 -8.73 24.10 1.42
CA PRO A 410 -9.78 24.22 2.41
C PRO A 410 -10.44 22.86 2.70
N GLY A 411 -10.93 22.67 3.93
CA GLY A 411 -11.63 21.46 4.32
C GLY A 411 -11.89 21.34 5.82
N LEU A 412 -12.62 20.30 6.20
CA LEU A 412 -12.96 19.96 7.57
C LEU A 412 -11.94 18.99 8.17
N VAL A 413 -11.43 19.28 9.36
CA VAL A 413 -10.61 18.31 10.12
C VAL A 413 -11.52 17.22 10.68
N VAL A 414 -11.42 16.00 10.13
CA VAL A 414 -12.25 14.84 10.52
C VAL A 414 -11.53 13.88 11.47
N ARG A 415 -10.19 13.93 11.52
CA ARG A 415 -9.39 13.18 12.50
C ARG A 415 -8.16 13.98 12.93
N SER A 416 -7.87 13.98 14.23
CA SER A 416 -6.66 14.60 14.79
C SER A 416 -6.22 13.90 16.07
N GLU A 417 -5.38 12.88 15.93
CA GLU A 417 -4.88 12.03 17.01
C GLU A 417 -3.57 11.37 16.57
N ASP A 418 -2.75 10.89 17.52
CA ASP A 418 -1.59 10.03 17.23
C ASP A 418 -0.66 10.48 16.09
N GLY A 419 -0.37 11.79 16.01
CA GLY A 419 0.51 12.36 14.99
C GLY A 419 -0.18 12.66 13.65
N ILE A 420 -1.48 12.40 13.54
CA ILE A 420 -2.26 12.52 12.30
C ILE A 420 -3.18 13.72 12.37
N VAL A 421 -3.36 14.38 11.22
CA VAL A 421 -4.50 15.22 10.90
C VAL A 421 -5.05 14.76 9.54
N MET A 422 -6.33 14.42 9.47
CA MET A 422 -7.03 14.17 8.21
C MET A 422 -7.96 15.33 7.90
N VAL A 423 -7.85 15.89 6.70
CA VAL A 423 -8.70 16.98 6.21
C VAL A 423 -9.56 16.48 5.06
N ASP A 424 -10.87 16.52 5.26
CA ASP A 424 -11.91 16.24 4.28
C ASP A 424 -12.25 17.50 3.49
N LEU A 425 -12.12 17.46 2.16
CA LEU A 425 -12.24 18.64 1.31
C LEU A 425 -13.68 18.95 0.89
N ASP A 426 -14.60 18.00 0.98
CA ASP A 426 -16.02 18.26 0.69
C ASP A 426 -16.84 18.58 1.95
N GLY A 427 -16.29 18.26 3.13
CA GLY A 427 -16.80 18.72 4.42
C GLY A 427 -18.01 17.94 4.91
N ASP A 428 -18.28 16.77 4.34
CA ASP A 428 -19.36 15.89 4.77
C ASP A 428 -19.05 15.13 6.06
N GLY A 429 -17.78 15.15 6.49
CA GLY A 429 -17.31 14.57 7.74
C GLY A 429 -16.75 13.15 7.61
N TYR A 430 -16.62 12.62 6.39
CA TYR A 430 -16.21 11.24 6.16
C TYR A 430 -14.87 11.13 5.40
N GLU A 431 -13.94 10.33 5.93
CA GLU A 431 -12.67 10.05 5.23
C GLU A 431 -12.83 9.14 4.01
N GLN A 432 -14.02 8.57 3.87
CA GLN A 432 -14.40 7.57 2.89
C GLN A 432 -15.00 8.19 1.63
N THR A 433 -15.33 9.48 1.62
CA THR A 433 -15.94 10.22 0.51
C THR A 433 -14.98 11.29 -0.01
N GLY A 434 -15.21 11.73 -1.24
CA GLY A 434 -14.53 12.91 -1.79
C GLY A 434 -13.01 12.83 -1.74
N TRP A 435 -12.37 14.00 -1.70
CA TRP A 435 -10.92 14.11 -1.54
C TRP A 435 -10.57 14.30 -0.07
N ASN A 436 -9.59 13.53 0.40
CA ASN A 436 -9.08 13.60 1.77
C ASN A 436 -7.55 13.77 1.76
N LEU A 437 -7.03 14.62 2.63
CA LEU A 437 -5.58 14.89 2.76
C LEU A 437 -5.07 14.43 4.13
N LEU A 438 -4.09 13.53 4.10
CA LEU A 438 -3.38 13.06 5.28
C LEU A 438 -2.16 13.96 5.54
N TYR A 439 -2.09 14.50 6.75
CA TYR A 439 -0.90 15.10 7.33
C TYR A 439 -0.44 14.23 8.50
N LEU A 440 0.67 13.52 8.35
CA LEU A 440 1.24 12.65 9.38
C LEU A 440 2.55 13.25 9.91
N HIS A 441 2.87 12.87 11.14
CA HIS A 441 3.93 13.42 11.96
C HIS A 441 3.68 14.86 12.41
N ILE A 442 2.44 15.16 12.79
CA ILE A 442 2.06 16.44 13.40
C ILE A 442 2.13 16.36 14.92
N ALA A 443 2.95 17.22 15.52
CA ALA A 443 3.14 17.29 16.97
C ALA A 443 1.80 17.43 17.71
N THR A 444 1.63 16.75 18.83
CA THR A 444 0.45 16.91 19.70
C THR A 444 0.31 18.34 20.19
N LYS A 445 1.45 19.02 20.38
CA LYS A 445 1.47 20.44 20.72
C LYS A 445 0.98 21.27 19.53
N ASP A 446 -0.05 22.09 19.79
CA ASP A 446 -0.64 23.04 18.83
C ASP A 446 -1.27 22.38 17.58
N ARG A 447 -1.54 21.06 17.62
CA ARG A 447 -2.30 20.36 16.57
C ARG A 447 -3.73 20.88 16.51
N VAL A 448 -4.20 21.12 15.30
CA VAL A 448 -5.59 21.54 15.05
C VAL A 448 -6.57 20.46 15.54
N PRO A 449 -7.63 20.81 16.30
CA PRO A 449 -8.60 19.83 16.77
C PRO A 449 -9.61 19.41 15.70
N VAL A 450 -10.19 18.22 15.87
CA VAL A 450 -11.32 17.71 15.07
C VAL A 450 -12.49 18.70 15.08
N GLY A 451 -13.18 18.81 13.94
CA GLY A 451 -14.32 19.72 13.74
C GLY A 451 -13.92 21.14 13.32
N THR A 452 -12.63 21.43 13.19
CA THR A 452 -12.15 22.72 12.69
C THR A 452 -12.26 22.76 11.18
N TRP A 453 -12.93 23.78 10.63
CA TRP A 453 -12.82 24.12 9.21
C TRP A 453 -11.55 24.92 8.98
N LEU A 454 -10.79 24.55 7.95
CA LEU A 454 -9.56 25.20 7.56
C LEU A 454 -9.72 25.85 6.19
N GLU A 455 -9.18 27.05 6.05
CA GLU A 455 -8.88 27.65 4.75
C GLU A 455 -7.44 27.32 4.33
N THR A 456 -7.14 27.48 3.03
CA THR A 456 -5.76 27.34 2.54
C THR A 456 -4.81 28.23 3.34
N ASN A 457 -3.70 27.65 3.81
CA ASN A 457 -2.68 28.25 4.69
C ASN A 457 -3.01 28.32 6.18
N ASP A 458 -4.21 27.92 6.61
CA ASP A 458 -4.49 27.82 8.03
C ASP A 458 -3.57 26.76 8.67
N ARG A 459 -3.27 26.95 9.96
CA ARG A 459 -2.29 26.15 10.69
C ARG A 459 -2.85 24.78 11.05
N ILE A 460 -2.16 23.73 10.60
CA ILE A 460 -2.44 22.33 10.95
C ILE A 460 -1.75 21.97 12.27
N GLY A 461 -0.51 22.43 12.44
CA GLY A 461 0.35 22.09 13.59
C GLY A 461 1.83 22.22 13.22
N HIS A 462 2.68 21.55 13.99
CA HIS A 462 4.13 21.51 13.75
C HIS A 462 4.56 20.14 13.24
N ALA A 463 5.49 20.12 12.27
CA ALA A 463 6.16 18.87 11.89
C ALA A 463 6.88 18.24 13.10
N SER A 464 6.93 16.92 13.18
CA SER A 464 7.43 16.17 14.33
C SER A 464 7.90 14.77 13.93
N CYS A 465 8.11 13.90 14.92
CA CYS A 465 8.24 12.46 14.73
C CYS A 465 7.12 11.67 15.42
N GLU A 466 6.06 12.35 15.88
CA GLU A 466 4.94 11.73 16.56
C GLU A 466 4.10 10.91 15.57
N GLY A 467 3.46 9.85 16.03
CA GLY A 467 2.68 8.95 15.17
C GLY A 467 3.56 8.02 14.33
N GLY A 468 3.21 6.73 14.30
CA GLY A 468 3.91 5.74 13.47
C GLY A 468 5.43 5.66 13.72
N VAL A 469 6.16 5.27 12.67
CA VAL A 469 7.62 5.15 12.68
C VAL A 469 8.22 6.34 11.93
N SER A 470 9.17 7.03 12.56
CA SER A 470 9.83 8.18 11.97
C SER A 470 11.32 8.23 12.33
N THR A 471 12.16 8.61 11.36
CA THR A 471 13.60 8.82 11.56
C THR A 471 13.94 10.25 11.98
N GLY A 472 12.98 11.18 11.95
CA GLY A 472 13.21 12.57 12.32
C GLY A 472 12.02 13.49 12.08
N THR A 473 12.19 14.77 12.39
CA THR A 473 11.13 15.78 12.23
C THR A 473 10.80 16.01 10.76
N HIS A 474 9.63 15.58 10.31
CA HIS A 474 9.14 15.78 8.95
C HIS A 474 7.61 15.80 8.91
N LEU A 475 7.08 16.11 7.73
CA LEU A 475 5.69 15.96 7.35
C LEU A 475 5.63 14.82 6.33
N HIS A 476 4.85 13.79 6.64
CA HIS A 476 4.43 12.75 5.70
C HIS A 476 3.08 13.14 5.13
N PHE A 477 2.99 13.33 3.81
CA PHE A 477 1.81 13.91 3.15
C PHE A 477 1.25 12.99 2.08
N ALA A 478 -0.03 12.66 2.16
CA ALA A 478 -0.71 11.76 1.23
C ALA A 478 -2.15 12.19 0.96
N ARG A 479 -2.80 11.56 -0.02
CA ARG A 479 -4.17 11.86 -0.42
C ARG A 479 -4.99 10.59 -0.68
N LYS A 480 -6.27 10.66 -0.37
CA LYS A 480 -7.28 9.64 -0.67
C LYS A 480 -8.38 10.23 -1.54
N TYR A 481 -9.02 9.38 -2.34
CA TYR A 481 -10.28 9.68 -2.98
C TYR A 481 -11.26 8.53 -2.78
N ASN A 482 -12.45 8.83 -2.24
CA ASN A 482 -13.46 7.82 -1.88
C ASN A 482 -12.88 6.62 -1.09
N GLY A 483 -11.96 6.89 -0.17
CA GLY A 483 -11.26 5.87 0.63
C GLY A 483 -10.11 5.13 -0.07
N GLU A 484 -9.91 5.27 -1.38
CA GLU A 484 -8.73 4.71 -2.08
C GLU A 484 -7.54 5.66 -1.93
N TRP A 485 -6.37 5.14 -1.52
CA TRP A 485 -5.13 5.92 -1.52
C TRP A 485 -4.72 6.23 -2.95
N VAL A 486 -4.59 7.51 -3.31
CA VAL A 486 -4.25 7.90 -4.68
C VAL A 486 -2.72 8.00 -4.80
N THR A 487 -2.14 7.28 -5.76
CA THR A 487 -0.68 7.25 -5.93
C THR A 487 -0.10 8.65 -6.17
N ALA A 488 1.13 8.86 -5.68
CA ALA A 488 1.84 10.13 -5.79
C ALA A 488 2.36 10.36 -7.22
N ASP A 489 2.67 9.27 -7.94
CA ASP A 489 2.88 9.30 -9.38
C ASP A 489 2.01 8.22 -10.02
N GLY A 490 1.13 8.63 -10.93
CA GLY A 490 0.10 7.77 -11.48
C GLY A 490 -0.86 8.53 -12.40
N PRO A 491 -2.03 7.94 -12.68
CA PRO A 491 -2.95 8.43 -13.68
C PRO A 491 -3.67 9.70 -13.24
N ILE A 492 -3.75 9.94 -11.93
CA ILE A 492 -4.17 11.20 -11.35
C ILE A 492 -2.89 11.84 -10.79
N PRO A 493 -2.32 12.87 -11.42
CA PRO A 493 -1.04 13.43 -10.97
C PRO A 493 -1.13 14.04 -9.57
N PHE A 494 -0.07 13.92 -8.76
CA PHE A 494 0.05 14.67 -7.50
C PHE A 494 0.73 16.00 -7.79
N VAL A 495 -0.02 17.10 -7.70
CA VAL A 495 0.47 18.44 -8.05
C VAL A 495 0.33 19.39 -6.85
N LEU A 496 1.43 20.04 -6.46
CA LEU A 496 1.48 21.00 -5.35
C LEU A 496 2.09 22.31 -5.82
N SER A 497 1.34 23.41 -5.77
CA SER A 497 1.80 24.73 -6.27
C SER A 497 2.39 24.67 -7.69
N GLY A 498 1.80 23.85 -8.57
CA GLY A 498 2.26 23.61 -9.95
C GLY A 498 3.41 22.62 -10.10
N TRP A 499 3.96 22.08 -9.02
CA TRP A 499 4.98 21.03 -9.04
C TRP A 499 4.35 19.66 -9.09
N ARG A 500 4.62 18.89 -10.15
CA ARG A 500 4.22 17.49 -10.27
C ARG A 500 5.23 16.59 -9.56
N VAL A 501 4.75 15.66 -8.74
CA VAL A 501 5.55 14.56 -8.20
C VAL A 501 5.82 13.52 -9.30
N VAL A 502 7.07 13.07 -9.39
CA VAL A 502 7.51 11.99 -10.29
C VAL A 502 8.28 10.95 -9.46
N ALA A 503 7.92 9.68 -9.61
CA ALA A 503 8.57 8.59 -8.89
C ALA A 503 9.97 8.30 -9.45
N GLY A 504 10.90 7.98 -8.55
CA GLY A 504 12.21 7.44 -8.90
C GLY A 504 12.21 5.91 -8.97
N ASN A 505 13.41 5.35 -9.14
CA ASN A 505 13.59 3.90 -9.30
C ASN A 505 13.45 3.09 -7.99
N ALA A 506 13.19 3.74 -6.85
CA ALA A 506 13.10 3.12 -5.54
C ALA A 506 12.21 3.97 -4.58
N PRO A 507 11.68 3.39 -3.49
CA PRO A 507 10.99 4.16 -2.44
C PRO A 507 11.77 5.38 -2.00
N TYR A 508 11.05 6.45 -1.66
CA TYR A 508 11.62 7.72 -1.18
C TYR A 508 12.53 8.42 -2.20
N LYS A 509 12.75 7.85 -3.39
CA LYS A 509 13.43 8.51 -4.50
C LYS A 509 12.39 9.07 -5.45
N GLY A 510 12.58 10.31 -5.86
CA GLY A 510 11.71 10.97 -6.83
C GLY A 510 12.10 12.42 -7.03
N THR A 511 11.33 13.10 -7.87
CA THR A 511 11.51 14.52 -8.16
C THR A 511 10.17 15.26 -8.10
N LEU A 512 10.26 16.57 -7.86
CA LEU A 512 9.20 17.52 -8.16
C LEU A 512 9.59 18.24 -9.45
N VAL A 513 8.69 18.30 -10.42
CA VAL A 513 8.93 18.90 -11.74
C VAL A 513 7.92 20.01 -12.02
N ARG A 514 8.41 21.17 -12.47
CA ARG A 514 7.58 22.31 -12.90
C ARG A 514 8.24 22.98 -14.11
N GLY A 515 7.71 22.74 -15.31
CA GLY A 515 8.36 23.17 -16.54
C GLY A 515 9.75 22.53 -16.65
N ASP A 516 10.79 23.36 -16.83
CA ASP A 516 12.19 22.92 -16.89
C ASP A 516 12.86 22.82 -15.50
N GLU A 517 12.14 23.18 -14.43
CA GLU A 517 12.66 23.12 -13.07
C GLU A 517 12.48 21.72 -12.46
N THR A 518 13.47 21.28 -11.67
CA THR A 518 13.45 19.99 -10.97
C THR A 518 14.03 20.12 -9.57
N ILE A 519 13.32 19.57 -8.59
CA ILE A 519 13.78 19.40 -7.20
C ILE A 519 13.87 17.92 -6.92
N THR A 520 15.03 17.45 -6.49
CA THR A 520 15.26 16.01 -6.26
C THR A 520 15.14 15.69 -4.78
N SER A 521 14.42 14.62 -4.46
CA SER A 521 14.24 14.16 -3.09
C SER A 521 15.58 13.80 -2.46
N ASP A 522 15.84 14.28 -1.25
CA ASP A 522 17.06 13.96 -0.52
C ASP A 522 16.82 13.83 0.99
N LEU A 523 17.05 12.65 1.53
CA LEU A 523 16.83 12.35 2.95
C LEU A 523 17.72 13.20 3.88
N GLN A 524 18.83 13.73 3.38
CA GLN A 524 19.74 14.61 4.12
C GLN A 524 19.41 16.09 3.91
N ALA A 525 18.32 16.43 3.22
CA ALA A 525 17.87 17.79 2.96
C ALA A 525 18.95 18.68 2.31
N GLN A 526 19.74 18.11 1.38
CA GLN A 526 20.76 18.86 0.65
C GLN A 526 20.16 19.94 -0.26
N ALA A 527 20.98 20.90 -0.71
CA ALA A 527 20.51 22.14 -1.34
C ALA A 527 19.57 21.95 -2.55
N TRP A 528 19.74 20.87 -3.33
CA TRP A 528 18.91 20.53 -4.49
C TRP A 528 17.51 19.99 -4.15
N SER A 529 17.25 19.70 -2.87
CA SER A 529 15.94 19.30 -2.36
C SER A 529 15.14 20.47 -1.78
N ASN A 530 15.75 21.66 -1.66
CA ASN A 530 15.14 22.80 -0.98
C ASN A 530 13.97 23.39 -1.78
N ILE A 531 12.94 23.73 -1.04
CA ILE A 531 11.73 24.40 -1.52
C ILE A 531 11.56 25.68 -0.71
N ILE A 532 11.34 26.80 -1.39
CA ILE A 532 10.78 28.01 -0.79
C ILE A 532 9.51 28.29 -1.56
N ARG A 533 8.38 28.18 -0.86
CA ARG A 533 7.08 28.52 -1.40
C ARG A 533 6.96 30.04 -1.48
N GLU A 534 6.56 30.56 -2.64
CA GLU A 534 6.27 31.99 -2.85
C GLU A 534 4.98 32.44 -2.16
#